data_AF-A0A554KRJ8-F1
#
_entry.id   AF-A0A554KRJ8-F1
#
_cell.length_a   1.000
_cell.length_b   1.000
_cell.length_c   1.000
_cell.angle_alpha   90.00
_cell.angle_beta   90.00
_cell.angle_gamma   90.00
#
_symmetry.space_group_name_H-M   'P 1'
#
loop_
_entity.id
_entity.type
_entity.pdbx_description
1 polymer ?
#
loop_
_entity_poly.entity_id
_entity_poly.type
_entity_poly.pdbx_seq_one_letter_code
_entity_poly.pdbx_strand_id
1 'polypeptide(L)'
;MVQDTDDGILDGLRVGKILDRISSPWGMREFLEFCAKNGEGLQLPAKLFLNHMKALSKESSSTQRLFFKILQAILVKQDFQNLISMGDPADSFWNAVADHNLKSKHEFLNHGIDYFYWIYTTLSETEDLLEYDPSKVDELWEELEKKLAALITGYIGSNLQRSIAKDVMGIRKNKKELKKGKINLPISKESPFFPTFNKTFSYLKKKGKKIIDPVDGTNQVYWGIHDIFRALAGEGSLKQYTVKLWERIPQRDIFQGNWSGCCIAIGKRGVYPAPELPLDDVDYKKYPAGILEFLIDKGIQVAEISEKGWGVVGQAWLFLTPNEDGTADLIADSIDIDSERIYSRPRKRAVRSCLFRFLKNFATKIRAKRVLIGKNGPLMKDGQRRQIQIDVETNDLPVIILPKTISKIGGYFQDRPYFLESRHGTMAYDITNFKTA
;
A
#
# COMPACT_ATOMS: atom_id res chain seq x y z
N MET A 1 15.48 4.75 -60.98
CA MET A 1 16.88 4.72 -60.49
C MET A 1 16.85 5.33 -59.10
N VAL A 2 16.72 4.44 -58.11
CA VAL A 2 16.69 4.77 -56.68
C VAL A 2 18.15 4.93 -56.26
N GLN A 3 18.50 6.09 -55.69
CA GLN A 3 19.80 6.33 -55.09
C GLN A 3 19.79 5.82 -53.65
N ASP A 4 20.84 5.08 -53.33
CA ASP A 4 21.24 4.64 -52.00
C ASP A 4 21.24 5.78 -50.98
N THR A 5 20.67 5.49 -49.81
CA THR A 5 21.19 5.99 -48.54
C THR A 5 21.41 4.78 -47.64
N ASP A 6 22.65 4.33 -47.62
CA ASP A 6 23.25 3.57 -46.53
C ASP A 6 23.07 4.35 -45.24
N ASP A 7 22.07 3.99 -44.43
CA ASP A 7 22.01 4.35 -43.00
C ASP A 7 21.00 3.40 -42.32
N GLY A 8 21.53 2.33 -41.73
CA GLY A 8 20.70 1.36 -40.99
C GLY A 8 21.43 0.16 -40.42
N ILE A 9 22.71 -0.02 -40.75
CA ILE A 9 23.58 -1.08 -40.20
C ILE A 9 24.60 -0.45 -39.22
N LEU A 10 24.09 0.37 -38.32
CA LEU A 10 24.73 0.81 -37.06
C LEU A 10 23.56 0.84 -36.07
N ASP A 11 23.32 -0.13 -35.18
CA ASP A 11 24.21 -0.40 -34.05
C ASP A 11 23.75 -1.64 -33.23
N GLY A 12 23.38 -2.74 -33.90
CA GLY A 12 23.09 -4.02 -33.22
C GLY A 12 24.27 -4.54 -32.38
N LEU A 13 25.50 -4.14 -32.75
CA LEU A 13 26.74 -4.44 -32.03
C LEU A 13 26.99 -3.54 -30.80
N ARG A 14 26.33 -2.38 -30.67
CA ARG A 14 26.41 -1.55 -29.45
C ARG A 14 25.42 -1.97 -28.38
N VAL A 15 24.24 -2.49 -28.73
CA VAL A 15 23.28 -2.98 -27.72
C VAL A 15 23.85 -4.17 -26.93
N GLY A 16 24.58 -5.08 -27.58
CA GLY A 16 25.27 -6.18 -26.90
C GLY A 16 26.35 -5.71 -25.91
N LYS A 17 27.21 -4.76 -26.30
CA LYS A 17 28.22 -4.16 -25.40
C LYS A 17 27.61 -3.25 -24.32
N ILE A 18 26.44 -2.67 -24.56
CA ILE A 18 25.68 -1.88 -23.59
C ILE A 18 25.05 -2.83 -22.55
N LEU A 19 24.49 -3.98 -22.96
CA LEU A 19 23.96 -5.01 -22.06
C LEU A 19 25.05 -5.62 -21.15
N ASP A 20 26.26 -5.82 -21.67
CA ASP A 20 27.41 -6.23 -20.85
C ASP A 20 27.81 -5.17 -19.80
N ARG A 21 27.61 -3.87 -20.08
CA ARG A 21 27.80 -2.78 -19.10
C ARG A 21 26.62 -2.62 -18.13
N ILE A 22 25.41 -2.98 -18.54
CA ILE A 22 24.18 -3.00 -17.72
C ILE A 22 24.22 -4.08 -16.62
N SER A 23 25.15 -5.04 -16.72
CA SER A 23 25.41 -6.02 -15.66
C SER A 23 25.94 -5.41 -14.35
N SER A 24 26.33 -4.13 -14.37
CA SER A 24 26.79 -3.40 -13.18
C SER A 24 25.88 -2.20 -12.85
N PRO A 25 25.67 -1.89 -11.55
CA PRO A 25 24.92 -0.70 -11.10
C PRO A 25 25.43 0.61 -11.70
N TRP A 26 26.73 0.67 -12.01
CA TRP A 26 27.41 1.86 -12.52
C TRP A 26 27.21 2.06 -14.02
N GLY A 27 27.30 0.98 -14.82
CA GLY A 27 27.10 1.07 -16.28
C GLY A 27 25.66 1.42 -16.69
N MET A 28 24.66 0.91 -15.96
CA MET A 28 23.24 1.29 -16.19
C MET A 28 22.99 2.76 -15.86
N ARG A 29 23.64 3.28 -14.80
CA ARG A 29 23.50 4.68 -14.39
C ARG A 29 24.13 5.64 -15.41
N GLU A 30 25.36 5.36 -15.86
CA GLU A 30 26.05 6.19 -16.86
C GLU A 30 25.29 6.27 -18.18
N PHE A 31 24.75 5.15 -18.66
CA PHE A 31 23.94 5.09 -19.87
C PHE A 31 22.69 5.98 -19.77
N LEU A 32 22.02 5.98 -18.62
CA LEU A 32 20.81 6.76 -18.43
C LEU A 32 21.08 8.24 -18.15
N GLU A 33 22.18 8.58 -17.50
CA GLU A 33 22.64 9.97 -17.40
C GLU A 33 22.98 10.54 -18.80
N PHE A 34 23.53 9.72 -19.69
CA PHE A 34 23.72 10.07 -21.09
C PHE A 34 22.39 10.26 -21.84
N CYS A 35 21.43 9.34 -21.73
CA CYS A 35 20.11 9.46 -22.35
C CYS A 35 19.33 10.67 -21.81
N ALA A 36 19.40 10.95 -20.51
CA ALA A 36 18.73 12.08 -19.88
C ALA A 36 19.27 13.44 -20.35
N LYS A 37 20.56 13.51 -20.72
CA LYS A 37 21.20 14.73 -21.22
C LYS A 37 20.99 14.95 -22.72
N ASN A 38 20.82 13.89 -23.51
CA ASN A 38 20.98 13.97 -24.97
C ASN A 38 19.77 13.48 -25.81
N GLY A 39 18.71 12.92 -25.20
CA GLY A 39 17.54 12.42 -25.96
C GLY A 39 16.23 13.11 -25.58
N GLU A 40 15.67 13.95 -26.45
CA GLU A 40 14.45 14.75 -26.19
C GLU A 40 13.21 13.91 -25.81
N GLY A 41 13.14 12.63 -26.20
CA GLY A 41 12.06 11.70 -25.80
C GLY A 41 12.37 10.80 -24.59
N LEU A 42 13.63 10.74 -24.14
CA LEU A 42 14.08 9.84 -23.08
C LEU A 42 14.29 10.54 -21.74
N GLN A 43 14.21 11.86 -21.69
CA GLN A 43 14.54 12.63 -20.49
C GLN A 43 13.70 12.25 -19.26
N LEU A 44 12.37 12.11 -19.42
CA LEU A 44 11.50 11.80 -18.28
C LEU A 44 11.64 10.34 -17.80
N PRO A 45 11.56 9.31 -18.65
CA PRO A 45 11.82 7.93 -18.24
C PRO A 45 13.22 7.74 -17.64
N ALA A 46 14.26 8.34 -18.25
CA ALA A 46 15.62 8.28 -17.72
C ALA A 46 15.72 8.96 -16.35
N LYS A 47 15.08 10.13 -16.17
CA LYS A 47 15.03 10.81 -14.86
C LYS A 47 14.30 9.99 -13.80
N LEU A 48 13.18 9.36 -14.13
CA LEU A 48 12.44 8.49 -13.21
C LEU A 48 13.28 7.27 -12.80
N PHE A 49 13.98 6.65 -13.75
CA PHE A 49 14.89 5.56 -13.44
C PHE A 49 16.08 6.01 -12.60
N LEU A 50 16.71 7.16 -12.91
CA LEU A 50 17.80 7.69 -12.11
C LEU A 50 17.36 7.99 -10.66
N ASN A 51 16.15 8.50 -10.47
CA ASN A 51 15.57 8.66 -9.15
C ASN A 51 15.39 7.31 -8.44
N HIS A 52 14.99 6.26 -9.17
CA HIS A 52 14.95 4.89 -8.65
C HIS A 52 16.31 4.41 -8.18
N MET A 53 17.33 4.55 -9.01
CA MET A 53 18.69 4.13 -8.67
C MET A 53 19.24 4.89 -7.46
N LYS A 54 18.88 6.17 -7.31
CA LYS A 54 19.24 6.97 -6.14
C LYS A 54 18.49 6.55 -4.87
N ALA A 55 17.27 6.05 -4.98
CA ALA A 55 16.55 5.46 -3.87
C ALA A 55 17.20 4.11 -3.49
N LEU A 56 17.40 3.24 -4.48
CA LEU A 56 18.03 1.93 -4.33
C LEU A 56 19.45 1.99 -3.76
N SER A 57 20.23 3.03 -4.06
CA SER A 57 21.60 3.16 -3.51
C SER A 57 21.64 3.38 -1.99
N LYS A 58 20.51 3.70 -1.38
CA LYS A 58 20.35 3.79 0.08
C LYS A 58 20.03 2.43 0.72
N GLU A 59 19.69 1.43 -0.09
CA GLU A 59 19.37 0.08 0.35
C GLU A 59 20.61 -0.78 0.60
N SER A 60 20.41 -1.90 1.28
CA SER A 60 21.44 -2.91 1.52
C SER A 60 22.03 -3.50 0.24
N SER A 61 23.26 -4.01 0.29
CA SER A 61 23.87 -4.72 -0.86
C SER A 61 23.06 -5.95 -1.29
N SER A 62 22.39 -6.65 -0.36
CA SER A 62 21.50 -7.77 -0.69
C SER A 62 20.25 -7.32 -1.42
N THR A 63 19.63 -6.22 -0.99
CA THR A 63 18.47 -5.60 -1.63
C THR A 63 18.80 -5.14 -3.04
N GLN A 64 19.94 -4.44 -3.18
CA GLN A 64 20.45 -4.01 -4.49
C GLN A 64 20.70 -5.21 -5.41
N ARG A 65 21.37 -6.26 -4.91
CA ARG A 65 21.62 -7.50 -5.68
C ARG A 65 20.32 -8.17 -6.13
N LEU A 66 19.32 -8.27 -5.24
CA LEU A 66 18.01 -8.82 -5.56
C LEU A 66 17.32 -8.01 -6.66
N PHE A 67 17.30 -6.68 -6.52
CA PHE A 67 16.76 -5.79 -7.54
C PHE A 67 17.42 -6.01 -8.91
N PHE A 68 18.75 -6.05 -8.99
CA PHE A 68 19.44 -6.25 -10.27
C PHE A 68 19.21 -7.64 -10.86
N LYS A 69 19.08 -8.68 -10.03
CA LYS A 69 18.69 -10.01 -10.50
C LYS A 69 17.30 -9.95 -11.14
N ILE A 70 16.32 -9.40 -10.45
CA ILE A 70 14.94 -9.24 -10.97
C ILE A 70 14.98 -8.41 -12.28
N LEU A 71 15.69 -7.29 -12.30
CA LEU A 71 15.82 -6.44 -13.48
C LEU A 71 16.47 -7.19 -14.67
N GLN A 72 17.52 -7.98 -14.43
CA GLN A 72 18.15 -8.82 -15.44
C GLN A 72 17.18 -9.88 -15.98
N ALA A 73 16.43 -10.53 -15.10
CA ALA A 73 15.41 -11.51 -15.50
C ALA A 73 14.31 -10.88 -16.35
N ILE A 74 13.93 -9.64 -16.06
CA ILE A 74 12.94 -8.88 -16.82
C ILE A 74 13.49 -8.45 -18.19
N LEU A 75 14.64 -7.76 -18.21
CA LEU A 75 15.13 -7.07 -19.41
C LEU A 75 15.92 -7.97 -20.36
N VAL A 76 16.71 -8.89 -19.80
CA VAL A 76 17.64 -9.73 -20.58
C VAL A 76 17.02 -11.07 -20.89
N LYS A 77 16.53 -11.78 -19.86
CA LYS A 77 15.99 -13.13 -20.03
C LYS A 77 14.54 -13.13 -20.52
N GLN A 78 13.78 -12.09 -20.19
CA GLN A 78 12.34 -11.97 -20.47
C GLN A 78 11.50 -13.18 -20.01
N ASP A 79 11.97 -13.89 -18.98
CA ASP A 79 11.39 -15.16 -18.54
C ASP A 79 11.25 -15.25 -17.00
N PHE A 80 10.90 -14.12 -16.39
CA PHE A 80 10.84 -14.01 -14.93
C PHE A 80 9.95 -15.08 -14.28
N GLN A 81 8.81 -15.40 -14.87
CA GLN A 81 7.85 -16.36 -14.30
C GLN A 81 8.40 -17.79 -14.28
N ASN A 82 9.10 -18.22 -15.32
CA ASN A 82 9.76 -19.53 -15.31
C ASN A 82 10.94 -19.53 -14.35
N LEU A 83 11.74 -18.47 -14.30
CA LEU A 83 12.90 -18.40 -13.39
C LEU A 83 12.51 -18.57 -11.93
N ILE A 84 11.41 -17.95 -11.47
CA ILE A 84 10.95 -18.11 -10.09
C ILE A 84 10.24 -19.45 -9.83
N SER A 85 9.92 -20.24 -10.87
CA SER A 85 9.19 -21.50 -10.75
C SER A 85 10.05 -22.75 -10.99
N MET A 86 11.00 -22.65 -11.92
CA MET A 86 11.83 -23.74 -12.44
C MET A 86 13.33 -23.48 -12.26
N GLY A 87 13.72 -22.24 -11.97
CA GLY A 87 15.10 -21.86 -11.76
C GLY A 87 15.84 -21.60 -13.08
N ASP A 88 17.17 -21.59 -12.98
CA ASP A 88 18.08 -21.52 -14.11
C ASP A 88 19.29 -22.43 -13.79
N PRO A 89 19.53 -23.51 -14.56
CA PRO A 89 20.64 -24.41 -14.33
C PRO A 89 22.01 -23.72 -14.21
N ALA A 90 22.19 -22.56 -14.85
CA ALA A 90 23.42 -21.78 -14.81
C ALA A 90 23.48 -20.74 -13.68
N ASP A 91 22.39 -20.49 -12.95
CA ASP A 91 22.30 -19.44 -11.92
C ASP A 91 21.71 -19.96 -10.61
N SER A 92 22.62 -20.30 -9.68
CA SER A 92 22.28 -20.77 -8.32
C SER A 92 21.29 -19.88 -7.57
N PHE A 93 21.23 -18.58 -7.86
CA PHE A 93 20.26 -17.68 -7.24
C PHE A 93 18.82 -18.04 -7.66
N TRP A 94 18.57 -18.23 -8.96
CA TRP A 94 17.23 -18.56 -9.45
C TRP A 94 16.82 -19.97 -9.06
N ASN A 95 17.77 -20.92 -8.99
CA ASN A 95 17.49 -22.26 -8.45
C ASN A 95 17.02 -22.18 -6.99
N ALA A 96 17.70 -21.39 -6.15
CA ALA A 96 17.27 -21.21 -4.77
C ALA A 96 15.86 -20.58 -4.66
N VAL A 97 15.51 -19.63 -5.55
CA VAL A 97 14.16 -19.03 -5.57
C VAL A 97 13.11 -20.06 -5.98
N ALA A 98 13.40 -20.85 -7.02
CA ALA A 98 12.52 -21.91 -7.49
C ALA A 98 12.33 -23.00 -6.43
N ASP A 99 13.40 -23.44 -5.76
CA ASP A 99 13.35 -24.41 -4.66
C ASP A 99 12.49 -23.90 -3.50
N HIS A 100 12.62 -22.62 -3.15
CA HIS A 100 11.78 -21.99 -2.13
C HIS A 100 10.29 -21.98 -2.50
N ASN A 101 9.98 -21.63 -3.75
CA ASN A 101 8.59 -21.64 -4.23
C ASN A 101 8.04 -23.06 -4.37
N LEU A 102 8.88 -24.04 -4.71
CA LEU A 102 8.52 -25.45 -4.74
C LEU A 102 8.24 -25.98 -3.33
N LYS A 103 9.07 -25.64 -2.35
CA LYS A 103 8.83 -25.94 -0.92
C LYS A 103 7.51 -25.33 -0.46
N SER A 104 7.28 -24.04 -0.75
CA SER A 104 6.04 -23.36 -0.41
C SER A 104 4.82 -24.07 -1.02
N LYS A 105 4.90 -24.46 -2.30
CA LYS A 105 3.85 -25.26 -2.95
C LYS A 105 3.58 -26.58 -2.23
N HIS A 106 4.62 -27.34 -1.88
CA HIS A 106 4.46 -28.61 -1.15
C HIS A 106 3.78 -28.40 0.19
N GLU A 107 4.22 -27.42 0.96
CA GLU A 107 3.61 -27.10 2.25
C GLU A 107 2.13 -26.70 2.12
N PHE A 108 1.78 -25.89 1.11
CA PHE A 108 0.38 -25.55 0.84
C PHE A 108 -0.47 -26.79 0.58
N LEU A 109 0.02 -27.71 -0.27
CA LEU A 109 -0.67 -28.96 -0.57
C LEU A 109 -0.80 -29.86 0.67
N ASN A 110 0.22 -29.94 1.51
CA ASN A 110 0.20 -30.68 2.77
C ASN A 110 -0.86 -30.14 3.75
N HIS A 111 -1.14 -28.84 3.69
CA HIS A 111 -2.18 -28.18 4.47
C HIS A 111 -3.57 -28.17 3.79
N GLY A 112 -3.73 -28.91 2.68
CA GLY A 112 -5.01 -29.03 1.97
C GLY A 112 -5.41 -27.80 1.14
N ILE A 113 -4.48 -26.88 0.91
CA ILE A 113 -4.73 -25.63 0.21
C ILE A 113 -4.74 -25.82 -1.30
N ASP A 114 -5.71 -25.21 -1.98
CA ASP A 114 -5.72 -25.12 -3.44
C ASP A 114 -4.68 -24.09 -3.91
N TYR A 115 -3.45 -24.57 -4.10
CA TYR A 115 -2.33 -23.74 -4.54
C TYR A 115 -2.56 -23.14 -5.93
N PHE A 116 -3.29 -23.81 -6.82
CA PHE A 116 -3.58 -23.26 -8.14
C PHE A 116 -4.48 -22.02 -8.02
N TYR A 117 -5.54 -22.12 -7.22
CA TYR A 117 -6.41 -20.98 -6.94
C TYR A 117 -5.68 -19.86 -6.19
N TRP A 118 -4.76 -20.19 -5.27
CA TRP A 118 -3.92 -19.22 -4.59
C TRP A 118 -3.08 -18.35 -5.54
N ILE A 119 -2.56 -18.93 -6.63
CA ILE A 119 -1.70 -18.22 -7.58
C ILE A 119 -2.50 -17.54 -8.70
N TYR A 120 -3.52 -18.21 -9.24
CA TYR A 120 -4.16 -17.85 -10.51
C TYR A 120 -5.63 -17.46 -10.38
N THR A 121 -6.10 -17.09 -9.19
CA THR A 121 -7.49 -16.64 -9.03
C THR A 121 -7.78 -15.41 -9.88
N THR A 122 -8.98 -15.39 -10.45
CA THR A 122 -9.59 -14.22 -11.10
C THR A 122 -10.71 -13.63 -10.25
N LEU A 123 -10.84 -14.08 -8.99
CA LEU A 123 -11.84 -13.57 -8.06
C LEU A 123 -11.67 -12.07 -7.90
N SER A 124 -12.79 -11.38 -7.96
CA SER A 124 -12.89 -9.97 -7.62
C SER A 124 -14.20 -9.72 -6.89
N GLU A 125 -14.17 -8.88 -5.87
CA GLU A 125 -15.38 -8.35 -5.24
C GLU A 125 -15.52 -6.88 -5.57
N THR A 126 -16.76 -6.42 -5.68
CA THR A 126 -17.08 -5.03 -5.91
C THR A 126 -18.10 -4.56 -4.89
N GLU A 127 -17.93 -3.34 -4.41
CA GLU A 127 -18.87 -2.67 -3.52
C GLU A 127 -19.15 -1.27 -4.05
N ASP A 128 -20.44 -0.98 -4.24
CA ASP A 128 -20.91 0.35 -4.56
C ASP A 128 -21.24 1.10 -3.28
N LEU A 129 -20.73 2.32 -3.16
CA LEU A 129 -21.05 3.26 -2.10
C LEU A 129 -21.70 4.49 -2.74
N LEU A 130 -22.96 4.70 -2.41
CA LEU A 130 -23.59 6.00 -2.59
C LEU A 130 -23.12 6.92 -1.45
N GLU A 131 -22.27 7.90 -1.75
CA GLU A 131 -21.68 8.79 -0.73
C GLU A 131 -22.73 9.63 -0.01
N TYR A 132 -23.83 9.93 -0.69
CA TYR A 132 -25.00 10.53 -0.08
C TYR A 132 -26.08 9.47 0.13
N ASP A 133 -26.24 9.06 1.38
CA ASP A 133 -27.35 8.23 1.83
C ASP A 133 -28.21 9.09 2.78
N PRO A 134 -29.43 9.50 2.39
CA PRO A 134 -30.32 10.28 3.24
C PRO A 134 -30.58 9.63 4.61
N SER A 135 -30.48 8.30 4.71
CA SER A 135 -30.64 7.58 5.97
C SER A 135 -29.46 7.73 6.94
N LYS A 136 -28.30 8.18 6.45
CA LYS A 136 -27.03 8.28 7.22
C LYS A 136 -26.61 9.72 7.53
N VAL A 137 -27.49 10.70 7.34
CA VAL A 137 -27.21 12.13 7.61
C VAL A 137 -26.75 12.37 9.06
N ASP A 138 -27.29 11.63 10.02
CA ASP A 138 -26.89 11.74 11.42
C ASP A 138 -25.47 11.23 11.66
N GLU A 139 -25.11 10.08 11.06
CA GLU A 139 -23.75 9.52 11.14
C GLU A 139 -22.71 10.46 10.49
N LEU A 140 -23.03 11.03 9.32
CA LEU A 140 -22.19 12.02 8.66
C LEU A 140 -21.95 13.25 9.54
N TRP A 141 -22.99 13.70 10.25
CA TRP A 141 -22.86 14.83 11.17
C TRP A 141 -21.98 14.52 12.38
N GLU A 142 -22.13 13.33 12.97
CA GLU A 142 -21.27 12.90 14.07
C GLU A 142 -19.79 12.82 13.66
N GLU A 143 -19.53 12.32 12.44
CA GLU A 143 -18.19 12.31 11.87
C GLU A 143 -17.66 13.73 11.65
N LEU A 144 -18.48 14.64 11.13
CA LEU A 144 -18.14 16.04 10.96
C LEU A 144 -17.75 16.68 12.29
N GLU A 145 -18.51 16.45 13.36
CA GLU A 145 -18.19 16.98 14.70
C GLU A 145 -16.84 16.49 15.22
N LYS A 146 -16.53 15.19 15.03
CA LYS A 146 -15.23 14.63 15.41
C LYS A 146 -14.09 15.29 14.65
N LYS A 147 -14.24 15.47 13.32
CA LYS A 147 -13.22 16.11 12.48
C LYS A 147 -13.07 17.60 12.79
N LEU A 148 -14.17 18.32 13.04
CA LEU A 148 -14.13 19.73 13.46
C LEU A 148 -13.45 19.91 14.82
N ALA A 149 -13.67 18.98 15.76
CA ALA A 149 -12.97 18.97 17.04
C ALA A 149 -11.47 18.72 16.86
N ALA A 150 -11.09 17.70 16.07
CA ALA A 150 -9.69 17.43 15.73
C ALA A 150 -9.01 18.63 15.06
N LEU A 151 -9.73 19.32 14.17
CA LEU A 151 -9.25 20.54 13.52
C LEU A 151 -8.99 21.66 14.53
N ILE A 152 -9.89 21.90 15.48
CA ILE A 152 -9.64 22.88 16.55
C ILE A 152 -8.39 22.49 17.36
N THR A 153 -8.27 21.23 17.74
CA THR A 153 -7.14 20.71 18.51
C THR A 153 -5.81 20.88 17.78
N GLY A 154 -5.77 20.59 16.48
CA GLY A 154 -4.56 20.73 15.65
C GLY A 154 -4.04 22.17 15.54
N TYR A 155 -4.87 23.16 15.87
CA TYR A 155 -4.51 24.58 15.84
C TYR A 155 -4.39 25.21 17.23
N ILE A 156 -4.44 24.45 18.33
CA ILE A 156 -4.23 24.98 19.68
C ILE A 156 -2.86 25.68 19.77
N GLY A 157 -2.85 26.90 20.32
CA GLY A 157 -1.63 27.70 20.46
C GLY A 157 -1.18 28.41 19.18
N SER A 158 -1.85 28.19 18.04
CA SER A 158 -1.56 28.89 16.80
C SER A 158 -2.25 30.27 16.72
N ASN A 159 -1.71 31.15 15.88
CA ASN A 159 -2.35 32.43 15.52
C ASN A 159 -3.69 32.25 14.77
N LEU A 160 -4.03 31.01 14.37
CA LEU A 160 -5.23 30.67 13.59
C LEU A 160 -6.31 29.98 14.44
N GLN A 161 -6.02 29.66 15.72
CA GLN A 161 -6.94 28.96 16.61
C GLN A 161 -8.30 29.65 16.72
N ARG A 162 -8.30 30.97 16.96
CA ARG A 162 -9.54 31.76 17.13
C ARG A 162 -10.36 31.80 15.84
N SER A 163 -9.71 31.91 14.69
CA SER A 163 -10.40 31.92 13.40
C SER A 163 -11.06 30.59 13.08
N ILE A 164 -10.38 29.47 13.33
CA ILE A 164 -10.97 28.13 13.15
C ILE A 164 -12.12 27.91 14.12
N ALA A 165 -11.94 28.22 15.41
CA ALA A 165 -13.01 28.07 16.39
C ALA A 165 -14.27 28.86 15.99
N LYS A 166 -14.11 30.06 15.42
CA LYS A 166 -15.23 30.87 14.92
C LYS A 166 -15.96 30.21 13.76
N ASP A 167 -15.23 29.70 12.76
CA ASP A 167 -15.82 29.03 11.61
C ASP A 167 -16.51 27.70 12.03
N VAL A 168 -15.88 26.90 12.89
CA VAL A 168 -16.48 25.68 13.45
C VAL A 168 -17.77 26.00 14.20
N MET A 169 -17.82 27.06 15.01
CA MET A 169 -19.06 27.50 15.66
C MET A 169 -20.13 27.90 14.65
N GLY A 170 -19.75 28.55 13.55
CA GLY A 170 -20.67 28.88 12.46
C GLY A 170 -21.29 27.64 11.83
N ILE A 171 -20.47 26.63 11.54
CA ILE A 171 -20.92 25.33 11.00
C ILE A 171 -21.91 24.67 11.98
N ARG A 172 -21.56 24.60 13.28
CA ARG A 172 -22.42 24.02 14.33
C ARG A 172 -23.77 24.72 14.46
N LYS A 173 -23.80 26.05 14.39
CA LYS A 173 -25.04 26.84 14.43
C LYS A 173 -25.96 26.53 13.25
N ASN A 174 -25.39 26.19 12.09
CA ASN A 174 -26.14 25.86 10.88
C ASN A 174 -26.50 24.37 10.74
N LYS A 175 -26.29 23.55 11.78
CA LYS A 175 -26.55 22.09 11.77
C LYS A 175 -27.87 21.68 11.11
N LYS A 176 -28.97 22.34 11.48
CA LYS A 176 -30.31 21.97 10.98
C LYS A 176 -30.45 22.16 9.47
N GLU A 177 -29.87 23.22 8.90
CA GLU A 177 -29.97 23.48 7.46
C GLU A 177 -28.95 22.65 6.68
N LEU A 178 -27.74 22.45 7.22
CA LEU A 178 -26.73 21.57 6.63
C LEU A 178 -27.21 20.11 6.53
N LYS A 179 -27.90 19.60 7.56
CA LYS A 179 -28.52 18.26 7.52
C LYS A 179 -29.64 18.12 6.47
N LYS A 180 -30.25 19.22 6.06
CA LYS A 180 -31.25 19.23 4.97
C LYS A 180 -30.61 19.41 3.58
N GLY A 181 -29.27 19.35 3.50
CA GLY A 181 -28.51 19.58 2.29
C GLY A 181 -28.53 21.01 1.76
N LYS A 182 -29.00 21.98 2.57
CA LYS A 182 -28.98 23.40 2.18
C LYS A 182 -27.60 23.98 2.46
N ILE A 183 -26.69 23.72 1.53
CA ILE A 183 -25.32 24.20 1.59
C ILE A 183 -25.15 25.35 0.59
N ASN A 184 -25.27 26.60 1.06
CA ASN A 184 -24.95 27.78 0.27
C ASN A 184 -23.44 28.03 0.28
N LEU A 185 -22.66 27.17 -0.37
CA LEU A 185 -21.20 27.34 -0.44
C LEU A 185 -20.71 27.20 -1.88
N PRO A 186 -19.92 28.16 -2.39
CA PRO A 186 -19.31 28.03 -3.71
C PRO A 186 -18.27 26.92 -3.63
N ILE A 187 -18.52 25.81 -4.32
CA ILE A 187 -17.59 24.67 -4.40
C ILE A 187 -16.43 25.06 -5.32
N SER A 188 -15.57 25.94 -4.82
CA SER A 188 -14.25 26.19 -5.39
C SER A 188 -13.19 25.50 -4.53
N LYS A 189 -12.03 25.20 -5.14
CA LYS A 189 -10.96 24.36 -4.57
C LYS A 189 -10.27 24.94 -3.32
N GLU A 190 -10.61 26.14 -2.84
CA GLU A 190 -9.82 26.90 -1.84
C GLU A 190 -10.49 27.10 -0.45
N SER A 191 -11.46 26.26 -0.05
CA SER A 191 -12.28 26.38 1.17
C SER A 191 -13.29 27.52 1.20
N PRO A 192 -14.55 27.26 0.85
CA PRO A 192 -15.64 28.14 1.27
C PRO A 192 -16.03 27.93 2.76
N PHE A 193 -15.64 26.80 3.38
CA PHE A 193 -16.12 26.37 4.70
C PHE A 193 -15.48 27.10 5.88
N PHE A 194 -14.29 27.69 5.69
CA PHE A 194 -13.53 28.37 6.74
C PHE A 194 -13.17 29.81 6.34
N PRO A 195 -14.16 30.70 6.15
CA PRO A 195 -13.93 32.06 5.65
C PRO A 195 -13.13 32.93 6.64
N THR A 196 -13.35 32.77 7.95
CA THR A 196 -12.58 33.52 8.96
C THR A 196 -11.13 33.05 8.97
N PHE A 197 -10.89 31.74 8.88
CA PHE A 197 -9.56 31.16 8.76
C PHE A 197 -8.84 31.69 7.53
N ASN A 198 -9.44 31.58 6.34
CA ASN A 198 -8.83 32.02 5.08
C ASN A 198 -8.47 33.52 5.09
N LYS A 199 -9.36 34.35 5.64
CA LYS A 199 -9.10 35.79 5.82
C LYS A 199 -7.92 36.04 6.76
N THR A 200 -7.85 35.32 7.87
CA THR A 200 -6.79 35.45 8.88
C THR A 200 -5.45 34.94 8.34
N PHE A 201 -5.45 33.77 7.69
CA PHE A 201 -4.29 33.20 7.02
C PHE A 201 -3.71 34.15 5.98
N SER A 202 -4.55 34.67 5.08
CA SER A 202 -4.13 35.64 4.06
C SER A 202 -3.55 36.92 4.67
N TYR A 203 -4.14 37.42 5.76
CA TYR A 203 -3.64 38.58 6.50
C TYR A 203 -2.25 38.31 7.11
N LEU A 204 -2.08 37.19 7.80
CA LEU A 204 -0.81 36.81 8.43
C LEU A 204 0.30 36.61 7.39
N LYS A 205 -0.03 35.97 6.26
CA LYS A 205 0.88 35.77 5.11
C LYS A 205 1.33 37.11 4.53
N LYS A 206 0.41 38.05 4.29
CA LYS A 206 0.73 39.42 3.83
C LYS A 206 1.61 40.20 4.81
N LYS A 207 1.51 39.92 6.11
CA LYS A 207 2.31 40.55 7.16
C LYS A 207 3.66 39.84 7.42
N GLY A 208 4.01 38.82 6.63
CA GLY A 208 5.25 38.05 6.82
C GLY A 208 5.34 37.35 8.18
N LYS A 209 4.20 37.13 8.85
CA LYS A 209 4.18 36.43 10.14
C LYS A 209 4.44 34.96 9.89
N LYS A 210 5.31 34.35 10.71
CA LYS A 210 5.49 32.90 10.72
C LYS A 210 4.16 32.26 11.08
N ILE A 211 3.55 31.60 10.11
CA ILE A 211 2.38 30.77 10.33
C ILE A 211 2.93 29.43 10.80
N ILE A 212 2.56 29.03 12.01
CA ILE A 212 2.82 27.68 12.48
C ILE A 212 1.92 26.80 11.62
N ASP A 213 2.53 26.07 10.69
CA ASP A 213 1.80 25.10 9.88
C ASP A 213 1.17 24.09 10.83
N PRO A 214 -0.04 23.59 10.53
CA PRO A 214 -0.69 22.63 11.39
C PRO A 214 0.18 21.38 11.54
N VAL A 215 -0.04 20.66 12.64
CA VAL A 215 0.55 19.33 12.87
C VAL A 215 0.28 18.44 11.65
N ASP A 216 1.23 17.55 11.31
CA ASP A 216 1.06 16.51 10.29
C ASP A 216 -0.33 15.85 10.42
N GLY A 217 -1.06 15.73 9.30
CA GLY A 217 -2.41 15.15 9.24
C GLY A 217 -3.57 16.14 9.18
N THR A 218 -3.35 17.45 9.38
CA THR A 218 -4.45 18.44 9.36
C THR A 218 -5.08 18.62 7.97
N ASN A 219 -4.32 18.39 6.90
CA ASN A 219 -4.85 18.35 5.53
C ASN A 219 -5.87 17.21 5.35
N GLN A 220 -5.63 16.04 5.95
CA GLN A 220 -6.56 14.91 5.88
C GLN A 220 -7.87 15.21 6.62
N VAL A 221 -7.79 15.90 7.77
CA VAL A 221 -8.97 16.37 8.51
C VAL A 221 -9.80 17.32 7.64
N TYR A 222 -9.13 18.24 6.96
CA TYR A 222 -9.75 19.23 6.10
C TYR A 222 -10.45 18.62 4.87
N TRP A 223 -9.78 17.72 4.14
CA TRP A 223 -10.41 16.96 3.05
C TRP A 223 -11.58 16.12 3.56
N GLY A 224 -11.39 15.50 4.75
CA GLY A 224 -12.44 14.88 5.55
C GLY A 224 -13.72 15.70 5.68
N ILE A 225 -13.57 16.96 6.08
CA ILE A 225 -14.69 17.88 6.25
C ILE A 225 -15.32 18.23 4.89
N HIS A 226 -14.49 18.45 3.87
CA HIS A 226 -14.95 18.78 2.53
C HIS A 226 -15.88 17.71 1.94
N ASP A 227 -15.54 16.42 2.00
CA ASP A 227 -16.43 15.40 1.43
C ASP A 227 -17.68 15.18 2.25
N ILE A 228 -17.62 15.34 3.58
CA ILE A 228 -18.85 15.27 4.37
C ILE A 228 -19.81 16.38 3.95
N PHE A 229 -19.30 17.58 3.66
CA PHE A 229 -20.13 18.64 3.12
C PHE A 229 -20.67 18.31 1.72
N ARG A 230 -19.86 17.77 0.80
CA ARG A 230 -20.36 17.34 -0.52
C ARG A 230 -21.42 16.26 -0.42
N ALA A 231 -21.21 15.28 0.46
CA ALA A 231 -22.19 14.26 0.77
C ALA A 231 -23.48 14.90 1.29
N LEU A 232 -23.41 15.77 2.30
CA LEU A 232 -24.57 16.47 2.84
C LEU A 232 -25.30 17.33 1.78
N ALA A 233 -24.59 17.94 0.83
CA ALA A 233 -25.17 18.70 -0.28
C ALA A 233 -25.90 17.84 -1.33
N GLY A 234 -25.87 16.51 -1.19
CA GLY A 234 -26.42 15.60 -2.20
C GLY A 234 -25.54 15.48 -3.45
N GLU A 235 -24.31 15.99 -3.43
CA GLU A 235 -23.34 15.85 -4.52
C GLU A 235 -22.56 14.54 -4.47
N GLY A 236 -23.06 13.55 -3.72
CA GLY A 236 -22.42 12.26 -3.58
C GLY A 236 -22.27 11.60 -4.96
N SER A 237 -21.03 11.26 -5.31
CA SER A 237 -20.79 10.42 -6.48
C SER A 237 -21.01 8.96 -6.11
N LEU A 238 -21.50 8.15 -7.04
CA LEU A 238 -21.44 6.71 -6.88
C LEU A 238 -19.95 6.32 -6.90
N LYS A 239 -19.45 5.86 -5.77
CA LYS A 239 -18.12 5.27 -5.66
C LYS A 239 -18.25 3.78 -5.84
N GLN A 240 -17.34 3.20 -6.60
CA GLN A 240 -17.25 1.76 -6.76
C GLN A 240 -15.85 1.34 -6.35
N TYR A 241 -15.78 0.49 -5.35
CA TYR A 241 -14.55 -0.13 -4.89
C TYR A 241 -14.47 -1.56 -5.40
N THR A 242 -13.31 -1.96 -5.88
CA THR A 242 -13.05 -3.34 -6.31
C THR A 242 -11.86 -3.89 -5.55
N VAL A 243 -11.97 -5.11 -5.06
CA VAL A 243 -10.88 -5.87 -4.45
C VAL A 243 -10.57 -7.10 -5.27
N LYS A 244 -9.30 -7.30 -5.63
CA LYS A 244 -8.78 -8.47 -6.35
C LYS A 244 -7.35 -8.75 -5.91
N LEU A 245 -6.78 -9.91 -6.26
CA LEU A 245 -5.34 -10.09 -6.09
C LEU A 245 -4.54 -9.19 -7.04
N TRP A 246 -3.41 -8.68 -6.54
CA TRP A 246 -2.39 -7.98 -7.30
C TRP A 246 -1.83 -8.93 -8.36
N GLU A 247 -2.00 -8.57 -9.63
CA GLU A 247 -1.35 -9.26 -10.73
C GLU A 247 0.15 -8.94 -10.78
N ARG A 248 1.01 -9.93 -10.50
CA ARG A 248 2.47 -9.77 -10.51
C ARG A 248 2.98 -9.46 -11.92
N ILE A 249 3.23 -8.18 -12.20
CA ILE A 249 3.80 -7.70 -13.45
C ILE A 249 5.19 -7.13 -13.12
N PRO A 250 6.24 -7.97 -13.11
CA PRO A 250 7.57 -7.58 -12.62
C PRO A 250 8.16 -6.37 -13.34
N GLN A 251 7.85 -6.19 -14.64
CA GLN A 251 8.23 -5.02 -15.45
C GLN A 251 7.76 -3.69 -14.85
N ARG A 252 6.55 -3.69 -14.28
CA ARG A 252 5.90 -2.52 -13.68
C ARG A 252 6.23 -2.44 -12.20
N ASP A 253 6.07 -3.55 -11.51
CA ASP A 253 6.03 -3.63 -10.05
C ASP A 253 7.40 -3.33 -9.42
N ILE A 254 8.51 -3.74 -10.06
CA ILE A 254 9.86 -3.49 -9.53
C ILE A 254 10.15 -1.99 -9.31
N PHE A 255 9.48 -1.11 -10.05
CA PHE A 255 9.66 0.33 -9.91
C PHE A 255 8.71 0.97 -8.89
N GLN A 256 7.59 0.31 -8.55
CA GLN A 256 6.54 0.87 -7.69
C GLN A 256 7.02 1.28 -6.29
N GLY A 257 8.05 0.60 -5.76
CA GLY A 257 8.60 0.90 -4.45
C GLY A 257 9.08 2.35 -4.27
N ASN A 258 9.43 3.09 -5.32
CA ASN A 258 9.82 4.50 -5.15
C ASN A 258 8.68 5.46 -4.84
N TRP A 259 7.48 5.10 -5.26
CA TRP A 259 6.30 5.96 -5.20
C TRP A 259 5.38 5.58 -4.05
N SER A 260 5.78 4.58 -3.26
CA SER A 260 5.06 4.17 -2.06
C SER A 260 5.64 4.81 -0.81
N GLY A 261 4.73 5.23 0.07
CA GLY A 261 5.05 5.67 1.42
C GLY A 261 5.16 4.54 2.44
N CYS A 262 4.79 3.31 2.06
CA CYS A 262 4.57 2.18 2.95
C CYS A 262 5.56 1.02 2.72
N CYS A 263 5.26 -0.13 3.32
CA CYS A 263 5.99 -1.39 3.36
C CYS A 263 6.75 -1.84 2.10
N ILE A 264 6.24 -1.47 0.92
CA ILE A 264 6.82 -1.83 -0.36
C ILE A 264 7.92 -0.88 -0.83
N ALA A 265 8.21 0.17 -0.06
CA ALA A 265 9.07 1.26 -0.48
C ALA A 265 10.53 0.84 -0.67
N ILE A 266 11.19 1.41 -1.66
CA ILE A 266 12.64 1.29 -1.90
C ILE A 266 13.31 2.62 -1.51
N GLY A 267 14.37 2.57 -0.72
CA GLY A 267 15.22 3.71 -0.39
C GLY A 267 14.66 4.65 0.68
N LYS A 268 13.59 4.24 1.39
CA LYS A 268 12.91 5.08 2.38
C LYS A 268 13.20 4.58 3.80
N ARG A 269 14.01 5.35 4.54
CA ARG A 269 14.35 5.07 5.94
C ARG A 269 13.08 5.08 6.80
N GLY A 270 12.99 4.14 7.74
CA GLY A 270 11.90 4.08 8.74
C GLY A 270 10.58 3.50 8.25
N VAL A 271 10.51 3.04 6.99
CA VAL A 271 9.32 2.38 6.43
C VAL A 271 9.41 0.86 6.49
N TYR A 272 10.59 0.37 6.86
CA TYR A 272 10.83 -1.02 7.22
C TYR A 272 10.36 -1.25 8.66
N PRO A 273 9.42 -2.17 8.91
CA PRO A 273 8.94 -2.50 10.22
C PRO A 273 9.88 -3.58 10.74
N ALA A 274 10.98 -3.19 11.37
CA ALA A 274 11.61 -3.98 12.42
C ALA A 274 12.74 -3.18 13.11
N PRO A 275 12.50 -1.99 13.67
CA PRO A 275 13.57 -1.35 14.46
C PRO A 275 13.91 -2.14 15.74
N GLU A 276 13.04 -3.05 16.24
CA GLU A 276 13.22 -3.65 17.58
C GLU A 276 12.71 -5.09 17.72
N LEU A 277 12.84 -5.92 16.68
CA LEU A 277 12.72 -7.37 16.91
C LEU A 277 13.83 -7.80 17.90
N PRO A 278 13.52 -8.64 18.90
CA PRO A 278 14.47 -9.14 19.89
C PRO A 278 15.31 -10.28 19.28
N LEU A 279 15.87 -10.01 18.10
CA LEU A 279 16.84 -10.86 17.46
C LEU A 279 18.12 -10.03 17.41
N ASP A 280 19.01 -10.25 18.37
CA ASP A 280 20.29 -9.53 18.49
C ASP A 280 21.20 -9.73 17.26
N ASP A 281 20.83 -10.63 16.34
CA ASP A 281 21.57 -10.98 15.12
C ASP A 281 20.98 -10.38 13.83
N VAL A 282 19.91 -9.59 13.92
CA VAL A 282 19.21 -9.07 12.74
C VAL A 282 19.55 -7.60 12.48
N ASP A 283 20.48 -7.38 11.57
CA ASP A 283 20.77 -6.05 11.04
C ASP A 283 19.64 -5.61 10.08
N TYR A 284 18.70 -4.84 10.63
CA TYR A 284 17.51 -4.29 9.97
C TYR A 284 17.79 -3.47 8.71
N LYS A 285 19.02 -2.97 8.53
CA LYS A 285 19.43 -2.30 7.28
C LYS A 285 19.63 -3.30 6.12
N LYS A 286 19.39 -4.61 6.32
CA LYS A 286 19.64 -5.67 5.33
C LYS A 286 18.38 -6.24 4.64
N TYR A 287 17.18 -5.79 5.01
CA TYR A 287 15.95 -6.32 4.43
C TYR A 287 15.64 -5.74 3.05
N PRO A 288 15.23 -6.57 2.08
CA PRO A 288 14.72 -6.08 0.82
C PRO A 288 13.43 -5.27 1.01
N ALA A 289 13.16 -4.35 0.08
CA ALA A 289 11.84 -3.74 -0.03
C ALA A 289 10.78 -4.82 -0.25
N GLY A 290 9.63 -4.72 0.42
CA GLY A 290 8.56 -5.73 0.34
C GLY A 290 8.14 -6.04 -1.09
N ILE A 291 8.22 -5.05 -2.01
CA ILE A 291 7.95 -5.26 -3.44
C ILE A 291 8.85 -6.32 -4.08
N LEU A 292 10.14 -6.38 -3.71
CA LEU A 292 11.07 -7.36 -4.27
C LEU A 292 10.78 -8.75 -3.73
N GLU A 293 10.39 -8.85 -2.46
CA GLU A 293 10.01 -10.10 -1.79
C GLU A 293 8.73 -10.67 -2.41
N PHE A 294 7.71 -9.82 -2.59
CA PHE A 294 6.46 -10.17 -3.27
C PHE A 294 6.68 -10.72 -4.69
N LEU A 295 7.65 -10.16 -5.42
CA LEU A 295 7.95 -10.59 -6.79
C LEU A 295 8.55 -11.99 -6.86
N ILE A 296 9.39 -12.38 -5.89
CA ILE A 296 10.07 -13.69 -5.92
C ILE A 296 9.37 -14.77 -5.10
N ASP A 297 8.52 -14.40 -4.13
CA ASP A 297 7.86 -15.33 -3.22
C ASP A 297 6.38 -15.57 -3.60
N LYS A 298 6.09 -16.78 -4.06
CA LYS A 298 4.73 -17.22 -4.44
C LYS A 298 3.85 -17.59 -3.25
N GLY A 299 4.42 -17.76 -2.05
CA GLY A 299 3.69 -18.03 -0.81
C GLY A 299 3.08 -16.79 -0.13
N ILE A 300 3.24 -15.60 -0.72
CA ILE A 300 2.59 -14.36 -0.32
C ILE A 300 1.65 -13.91 -1.45
N GLN A 301 0.57 -13.21 -1.13
CA GLN A 301 -0.22 -12.49 -2.11
C GLN A 301 -0.53 -11.08 -1.58
N VAL A 302 -0.97 -10.18 -2.44
CA VAL A 302 -1.48 -8.88 -2.04
C VAL A 302 -2.86 -8.73 -2.63
N ALA A 303 -3.86 -8.35 -1.84
CA ALA A 303 -5.14 -7.89 -2.35
C ALA A 303 -5.05 -6.40 -2.63
N GLU A 304 -5.29 -5.99 -3.87
CA GLU A 304 -5.39 -4.58 -4.25
C GLU A 304 -6.83 -4.10 -4.08
N ILE A 305 -6.98 -2.94 -3.45
CA ILE A 305 -8.24 -2.20 -3.34
C ILE A 305 -8.16 -1.05 -4.34
N SER A 306 -9.09 -0.99 -5.28
CA SER A 306 -9.16 0.05 -6.31
C SER A 306 -10.47 0.83 -6.26
N GLU A 307 -10.40 2.12 -6.56
CA GLU A 307 -11.57 2.98 -6.79
C GLU A 307 -11.74 3.20 -8.30
N LYS A 308 -12.96 3.00 -8.81
CA LYS A 308 -13.28 3.26 -10.22
C LYS A 308 -13.00 4.72 -10.59
N GLY A 309 -12.32 4.92 -11.72
CA GLY A 309 -11.92 6.23 -12.23
C GLY A 309 -10.58 6.75 -11.71
N TRP A 310 -9.93 5.98 -10.83
CA TRP A 310 -8.76 6.45 -10.09
C TRP A 310 -7.63 5.43 -9.95
N GLY A 311 -7.95 4.15 -9.80
CA GLY A 311 -6.95 3.09 -9.63
C GLY A 311 -6.81 2.63 -8.19
N VAL A 312 -5.63 2.10 -7.84
CA VAL A 312 -5.34 1.50 -6.53
C VAL A 312 -5.36 2.57 -5.43
N VAL A 313 -6.15 2.33 -4.38
CA VAL A 313 -6.32 3.20 -3.20
C VAL A 313 -5.99 2.49 -1.88
N GLY A 314 -5.62 1.22 -1.93
CA GLY A 314 -5.21 0.46 -0.76
C GLY A 314 -4.77 -0.95 -1.11
N GLN A 315 -4.14 -1.62 -0.15
CA GLN A 315 -3.58 -2.96 -0.31
C GLN A 315 -3.69 -3.74 1.00
N ALA A 316 -3.85 -5.06 0.92
CA ALA A 316 -3.77 -5.95 2.06
C ALA A 316 -2.81 -7.11 1.79
N TRP A 317 -1.82 -7.30 2.66
CA TRP A 317 -0.83 -8.36 2.54
C TRP A 317 -1.40 -9.69 3.01
N LEU A 318 -1.24 -10.75 2.23
CA LEU A 318 -1.86 -12.04 2.47
C LEU A 318 -0.82 -13.15 2.56
N PHE A 319 -0.94 -14.02 3.55
CA PHE A 319 -0.21 -15.28 3.63
C PHE A 319 -1.01 -16.32 4.40
N LEU A 320 -0.54 -17.57 4.39
CA LEU A 320 -1.17 -18.64 5.16
C LEU A 320 -0.34 -19.00 6.39
N THR A 321 -1.02 -19.23 7.51
CA THR A 321 -0.40 -19.75 8.74
C THR A 321 -0.89 -21.16 9.03
N PRO A 322 -0.01 -22.08 9.47
CA PRO A 322 -0.43 -23.41 9.85
C PRO A 322 -1.28 -23.36 11.13
N ASN A 323 -2.23 -24.27 11.22
CA ASN A 323 -3.06 -24.53 12.39
C ASN A 323 -2.62 -25.84 13.08
N GLU A 324 -3.04 -26.08 14.31
CA GLU A 324 -2.62 -27.26 15.08
C GLU A 324 -3.15 -28.58 14.53
N ASP A 325 -4.30 -28.54 13.86
CA ASP A 325 -4.95 -29.70 13.25
C ASP A 325 -4.41 -30.04 11.84
N GLY A 326 -3.31 -29.41 11.42
CA GLY A 326 -2.71 -29.60 10.11
C GLY A 326 -3.41 -28.82 8.99
N THR A 327 -4.46 -28.04 9.26
CA THR A 327 -5.04 -27.11 8.29
C THR A 327 -4.29 -25.78 8.28
N ALA A 328 -4.74 -24.81 7.48
CA ALA A 328 -4.17 -23.47 7.44
C ALA A 328 -5.24 -22.37 7.48
N ASP A 329 -4.90 -21.24 8.10
CA ASP A 329 -5.72 -20.04 8.12
C ASP A 329 -5.15 -18.98 7.18
N LEU A 330 -6.02 -18.22 6.50
CA LEU A 330 -5.64 -17.04 5.73
C LEU A 330 -5.44 -15.86 6.68
N ILE A 331 -4.24 -15.27 6.64
CA ILE A 331 -3.91 -14.04 7.36
C ILE A 331 -3.92 -12.88 6.37
N ALA A 332 -4.73 -11.86 6.65
CA ALA A 332 -4.51 -10.50 6.19
C ALA A 332 -3.60 -9.81 7.21
N ASP A 333 -2.37 -9.54 6.80
CA ASP A 333 -1.29 -9.05 7.63
C ASP A 333 -1.45 -7.57 7.96
N SER A 334 -0.98 -6.69 7.07
CA SER A 334 -1.28 -5.26 7.07
C SER A 334 -2.40 -4.94 6.09
N ILE A 335 -3.17 -3.90 6.41
CA ILE A 335 -4.18 -3.32 5.53
C ILE A 335 -3.87 -1.82 5.45
N ASP A 336 -3.25 -1.41 4.35
CA ASP A 336 -2.85 -0.05 4.08
C ASP A 336 -3.88 0.60 3.15
N ILE A 337 -4.48 1.70 3.58
CA ILE A 337 -5.39 2.47 2.72
C ILE A 337 -4.86 3.89 2.60
N ASP A 338 -4.91 4.44 1.39
CA ASP A 338 -4.57 5.84 1.14
C ASP A 338 -5.50 6.74 1.96
N SER A 339 -4.99 7.21 3.09
CA SER A 339 -5.71 8.04 4.04
C SER A 339 -5.99 9.45 3.51
N GLU A 340 -5.28 9.91 2.47
CA GLU A 340 -5.61 11.17 1.79
C GLU A 340 -6.83 11.00 0.86
N ARG A 341 -7.16 9.77 0.49
CA ARG A 341 -8.26 9.43 -0.42
C ARG A 341 -9.48 8.87 0.28
N ILE A 342 -9.26 7.95 1.21
CA ILE A 342 -10.29 7.21 1.96
C ILE A 342 -10.26 7.67 3.43
N TYR A 343 -10.57 8.95 3.63
CA TYR A 343 -10.57 9.57 4.96
C TYR A 343 -11.91 9.54 5.68
N SER A 344 -13.01 9.27 4.97
CA SER A 344 -14.34 9.27 5.55
C SER A 344 -14.75 7.88 6.04
N ARG A 345 -15.50 7.83 7.14
CA ARG A 345 -15.93 6.57 7.75
C ARG A 345 -16.80 5.71 6.82
N PRO A 346 -17.77 6.27 6.04
CA PRO A 346 -18.53 5.48 5.09
C PRO A 346 -17.65 4.84 4.00
N ARG A 347 -16.66 5.58 3.46
CA ARG A 347 -15.73 5.03 2.48
C ARG A 347 -14.87 3.91 3.07
N LYS A 348 -14.31 4.12 4.28
CA LYS A 348 -13.55 3.07 4.99
C LYS A 348 -14.39 1.82 5.25
N ARG A 349 -15.67 1.97 5.60
CA ARG A 349 -16.61 0.85 5.80
C ARG A 349 -16.93 0.13 4.50
N ALA A 350 -17.12 0.84 3.38
CA ALA A 350 -17.34 0.23 2.07
C ALA A 350 -16.11 -0.57 1.63
N VAL A 351 -14.91 0.01 1.76
CA VAL A 351 -13.64 -0.70 1.50
C VAL A 351 -13.51 -1.93 2.39
N ARG A 352 -13.77 -1.80 3.69
CA ARG A 352 -13.76 -2.91 4.66
C ARG A 352 -14.71 -4.03 4.25
N SER A 353 -15.98 -3.71 3.94
CA SER A 353 -16.98 -4.69 3.54
C SER A 353 -16.58 -5.42 2.26
N CYS A 354 -16.08 -4.68 1.26
CA CYS A 354 -15.59 -5.24 0.01
C CYS A 354 -14.40 -6.19 0.24
N LEU A 355 -13.40 -5.73 1.00
CA LEU A 355 -12.21 -6.50 1.34
C LEU A 355 -12.57 -7.77 2.13
N PHE A 356 -13.42 -7.67 3.15
CA PHE A 356 -13.76 -8.84 3.98
C PHE A 356 -14.54 -9.89 3.20
N ARG A 357 -15.44 -9.46 2.31
CA ARG A 357 -16.13 -10.36 1.38
C ARG A 357 -15.14 -11.06 0.45
N PHE A 358 -14.19 -10.31 -0.09
CA PHE A 358 -13.14 -10.85 -0.96
C PHE A 358 -12.30 -11.89 -0.22
N LEU A 359 -11.79 -11.56 0.97
CA LEU A 359 -10.96 -12.45 1.76
C LEU A 359 -11.70 -13.74 2.15
N LYS A 360 -12.98 -13.64 2.51
CA LYS A 360 -13.83 -14.81 2.81
C LYS A 360 -14.03 -15.71 1.60
N ASN A 361 -14.37 -15.13 0.46
CA ASN A 361 -14.60 -15.88 -0.77
C ASN A 361 -13.28 -16.49 -1.27
N PHE A 362 -12.19 -15.74 -1.19
CA PHE A 362 -10.85 -16.21 -1.54
C PHE A 362 -10.41 -17.37 -0.64
N ALA A 363 -10.51 -17.22 0.69
CA ALA A 363 -10.21 -18.27 1.66
C ALA A 363 -11.02 -19.54 1.42
N THR A 364 -12.32 -19.41 1.15
CA THR A 364 -13.20 -20.54 0.84
C THR A 364 -12.70 -21.29 -0.40
N LYS A 365 -12.32 -20.57 -1.45
CA LYS A 365 -11.86 -21.16 -2.71
C LYS A 365 -10.48 -21.82 -2.59
N ILE A 366 -9.57 -21.23 -1.81
CA ILE A 366 -8.26 -21.85 -1.51
C ILE A 366 -8.35 -22.93 -0.43
N ARG A 367 -9.52 -23.14 0.19
CA ARG A 367 -9.77 -24.10 1.29
C ARG A 367 -9.04 -23.77 2.59
N ALA A 368 -8.77 -22.50 2.86
CA ALA A 368 -8.31 -22.06 4.17
C ALA A 368 -9.44 -22.19 5.21
N LYS A 369 -9.11 -22.63 6.42
CA LYS A 369 -10.07 -22.93 7.49
C LYS A 369 -10.73 -21.67 8.06
N ARG A 370 -9.95 -20.62 8.28
CA ARG A 370 -10.41 -19.32 8.78
C ARG A 370 -9.81 -18.17 7.98
N VAL A 371 -10.42 -17.01 8.17
CA VAL A 371 -9.90 -15.73 7.69
C VAL A 371 -9.65 -14.82 8.87
N LEU A 372 -8.40 -14.43 9.04
CA LEU A 372 -7.92 -13.69 10.18
C LEU A 372 -7.24 -12.41 9.73
N ILE A 373 -7.33 -11.36 10.54
CA ILE A 373 -6.56 -10.12 10.36
C ILE A 373 -5.56 -10.03 11.52
N GLY A 374 -4.28 -9.83 11.22
CA GLY A 374 -3.26 -9.67 12.25
C GLY A 374 -3.62 -8.54 13.22
N LYS A 375 -3.63 -8.81 14.53
CA LYS A 375 -3.87 -7.77 15.55
C LYS A 375 -2.59 -7.26 16.17
N ASN A 376 -1.61 -8.13 16.35
CA ASN A 376 -0.29 -7.78 16.86
C ASN A 376 0.80 -8.57 16.18
N GLY A 377 2.01 -8.04 16.24
CA GLY A 377 3.20 -8.71 15.80
C GLY A 377 4.02 -9.29 16.96
N PRO A 378 5.34 -9.43 16.75
CA PRO A 378 6.26 -9.96 17.75
C PRO A 378 6.33 -9.09 19.00
N LEU A 379 6.83 -9.70 20.08
CA LEU A 379 7.28 -8.97 21.26
C LEU A 379 8.55 -8.18 20.89
N MET A 380 8.60 -6.91 21.27
CA MET A 380 9.71 -6.00 21.04
C MET A 380 10.64 -5.97 22.26
N LYS A 381 11.80 -5.34 22.16
CA LYS A 381 12.80 -5.28 23.25
C LYS A 381 12.27 -4.61 24.53
N ASP A 382 11.31 -3.70 24.40
CA ASP A 382 10.66 -3.01 25.52
C ASP A 382 9.55 -3.85 26.19
N GLY A 383 9.32 -5.08 25.73
CA GLY A 383 8.26 -5.96 26.22
C GLY A 383 6.87 -5.64 25.67
N GLN A 384 6.71 -4.62 24.83
CA GLN A 384 5.46 -4.36 24.13
C GLN A 384 5.37 -5.21 22.87
N ARG A 385 4.15 -5.47 22.38
CA ARG A 385 3.97 -6.11 21.08
C ARG A 385 3.87 -5.06 20.00
N ARG A 386 4.50 -5.36 18.86
CA ARG A 386 4.39 -4.57 17.66
C ARG A 386 2.92 -4.36 17.27
N GLN A 387 2.53 -3.11 17.06
CA GLN A 387 1.25 -2.78 16.45
C GLN A 387 1.34 -2.96 14.93
N ILE A 388 0.27 -3.49 14.34
CA ILE A 388 0.17 -3.70 12.90
C ILE A 388 -0.64 -2.58 12.28
N GLN A 389 -0.24 -2.12 11.10
CA GLN A 389 -1.01 -1.16 10.31
C GLN A 389 -2.31 -1.79 9.77
N ILE A 390 -3.46 -1.38 10.32
CA ILE A 390 -4.80 -1.82 9.89
C ILE A 390 -5.70 -0.59 9.71
N ASP A 391 -5.88 -0.13 8.47
CA ASP A 391 -6.61 1.11 8.15
C ASP A 391 -8.14 0.97 8.05
N VAL A 392 -8.67 -0.20 8.39
CA VAL A 392 -10.11 -0.50 8.45
C VAL A 392 -10.61 -0.61 9.89
N GLU A 393 -11.92 -0.40 10.11
CA GLU A 393 -12.51 -0.56 11.44
C GLU A 393 -12.45 -2.02 11.91
N THR A 394 -11.91 -2.27 13.11
CA THR A 394 -11.82 -3.62 13.70
C THR A 394 -12.51 -3.72 15.06
N ASN A 395 -13.11 -2.64 15.56
CA ASN A 395 -13.66 -2.57 16.92
C ASN A 395 -14.83 -3.54 17.17
N ASP A 396 -15.52 -3.94 16.11
CA ASP A 396 -16.64 -4.88 16.13
C ASP A 396 -16.21 -6.35 15.91
N LEU A 397 -14.92 -6.61 15.68
CA LEU A 397 -14.43 -7.93 15.33
C LEU A 397 -14.03 -8.74 16.57
N PRO A 398 -14.38 -10.04 16.63
CA PRO A 398 -13.94 -10.90 17.71
C PRO A 398 -12.42 -11.08 17.65
N VAL A 399 -11.78 -10.95 18.80
CA VAL A 399 -10.35 -11.19 18.96
C VAL A 399 -10.14 -12.63 19.39
N ILE A 400 -9.23 -13.33 18.71
CA ILE A 400 -8.80 -14.68 19.08
C ILE A 400 -7.34 -14.67 19.52
N ILE A 401 -7.02 -15.57 20.44
CA ILE A 401 -5.64 -15.90 20.82
C ILE A 401 -5.27 -17.18 20.11
N LEU A 402 -4.15 -17.15 19.37
CA LEU A 402 -3.65 -18.30 18.66
C LEU A 402 -2.75 -19.13 19.58
N PRO A 403 -2.92 -20.47 19.61
CA PRO A 403 -2.15 -21.34 20.51
C PRO A 403 -0.67 -21.39 20.11
N LYS A 404 -0.39 -21.23 18.81
CA LYS A 404 0.94 -21.00 18.24
C LYS A 404 1.03 -19.60 17.68
N THR A 405 2.24 -19.06 17.67
CA THR A 405 2.48 -17.76 17.05
C THR A 405 2.22 -17.82 15.55
N ILE A 406 1.74 -16.73 14.97
CA ILE A 406 1.54 -16.57 13.53
C ILE A 406 2.87 -16.83 12.79
N SER A 407 2.85 -17.70 11.80
CA SER A 407 4.00 -18.04 10.96
C SER A 407 3.57 -18.25 9.51
N LYS A 408 4.49 -18.08 8.56
CA LYS A 408 4.18 -18.27 7.14
C LYS A 408 4.44 -19.71 6.72
N ILE A 409 3.45 -20.36 6.11
CA ILE A 409 3.60 -21.66 5.44
C ILE A 409 4.64 -21.55 4.31
N GLY A 410 5.55 -22.53 4.22
CA GLY A 410 6.68 -22.50 3.30
C GLY A 410 7.90 -21.72 3.80
N GLY A 411 7.76 -20.94 4.87
CA GLY A 411 8.84 -20.13 5.43
C GLY A 411 9.25 -18.96 4.54
N TYR A 412 10.52 -18.56 4.66
CA TYR A 412 11.09 -17.39 4.00
C TYR A 412 12.20 -17.80 3.05
N PHE A 413 12.37 -17.06 1.96
CA PHE A 413 13.49 -17.26 1.06
C PHE A 413 14.80 -17.02 1.82
N GLN A 414 15.68 -18.01 1.81
CA GLN A 414 16.95 -18.01 2.54
C GLN A 414 16.80 -17.76 4.06
N ASP A 415 15.66 -18.14 4.63
CA ASP A 415 15.31 -17.92 6.05
C ASP A 415 15.40 -16.46 6.50
N ARG A 416 15.35 -15.52 5.54
CA ARG A 416 15.37 -14.08 5.81
C ARG A 416 13.95 -13.59 6.02
N PRO A 417 13.58 -13.14 7.23
CA PRO A 417 12.26 -12.56 7.48
C PRO A 417 11.90 -11.51 6.42
N TYR A 418 10.69 -11.57 5.90
CA TYR A 418 10.13 -10.49 5.08
C TYR A 418 9.43 -9.46 5.93
N PHE A 419 8.95 -8.40 5.26
CA PHE A 419 7.87 -7.58 5.77
C PHE A 419 6.60 -8.43 5.95
N LEU A 420 6.41 -9.01 7.13
CA LEU A 420 5.13 -9.56 7.60
C LEU A 420 4.94 -9.12 9.06
N GLU A 421 4.10 -8.11 9.29
CA GLU A 421 3.99 -7.40 10.56
C GLU A 421 3.40 -8.27 11.69
N SER A 422 2.46 -9.14 11.35
CA SER A 422 1.79 -10.05 12.28
C SER A 422 2.58 -11.30 12.62
N ARG A 423 3.71 -11.55 11.94
CA ARG A 423 4.57 -12.70 12.23
C ARG A 423 4.97 -12.70 13.70
N HIS A 424 4.96 -13.87 14.34
CA HIS A 424 5.22 -14.04 15.77
C HIS A 424 4.19 -13.34 16.70
N GLY A 425 3.15 -12.74 16.13
CA GLY A 425 1.94 -12.36 16.80
C GLY A 425 1.22 -13.55 17.40
N THR A 426 0.43 -13.29 18.43
CA THR A 426 -0.39 -14.31 19.12
C THR A 426 -1.87 -13.97 19.08
N MET A 427 -2.24 -12.83 18.47
CA MET A 427 -3.62 -12.37 18.42
C MET A 427 -4.00 -11.96 17.01
N ALA A 428 -5.24 -12.28 16.65
CA ALA A 428 -5.83 -11.88 15.38
C ALA A 428 -7.31 -11.52 15.58
N TYR A 429 -7.86 -10.75 14.66
CA TYR A 429 -9.30 -10.58 14.52
C TYR A 429 -9.84 -11.70 13.62
N ASP A 430 -10.89 -12.38 14.03
CA ASP A 430 -11.54 -13.42 13.22
C ASP A 430 -12.69 -12.81 12.41
N ILE A 431 -12.59 -12.89 11.08
CA ILE A 431 -13.61 -12.41 10.15
C ILE A 431 -14.31 -13.54 9.39
N THR A 432 -14.09 -14.80 9.77
CA THR A 432 -14.65 -15.99 9.08
C THR A 432 -16.18 -15.93 9.00
N ASN A 433 -16.82 -15.48 10.10
CA ASN A 433 -18.27 -15.34 10.20
C ASN A 433 -18.76 -13.91 9.98
N PHE A 434 -17.94 -13.03 9.38
CA PHE A 434 -18.35 -11.68 9.08
C PHE A 434 -19.62 -11.69 8.21
N LYS A 435 -20.62 -10.94 8.67
CA LYS A 435 -21.85 -10.66 7.93
C LYS A 435 -21.80 -9.19 7.50
N THR A 436 -22.11 -8.93 6.24
CA THR A 436 -22.37 -7.57 5.78
C THR A 436 -23.57 -7.03 6.54
N ALA A 437 -23.42 -5.83 7.11
CA ALA A 437 -24.49 -5.12 7.80
C ALA A 437 -25.62 -4.72 6.85
#